data_AF-A0A167AME2-F1
#
_entry.id   AF-A0A167AME2-F1
#
_cell.length_a   1.000
_cell.length_b   1.000
_cell.length_c   1.000
_cell.angle_alpha   90.00
_cell.angle_beta   90.00
_cell.angle_gamma   90.00
#
_symmetry.space_group_name_H-M   'P 1'
#
loop_
_entity.id
_entity.type
_entity.pdbx_description
1 polymer ?
#
loop_
_entity_poly.entity_id
_entity_poly.type
_entity_poly.pdbx_seq_one_letter_code
_entity_poly.pdbx_strand_id
1 'polypeptide(L)'
;LPQNPISLTKQAIKMRFTAVLTLIFLAATTQAGVSQPAEPYALAERADSDELVPLLAKKEELSLEKRACSYNGCKCNSRGKQLTVCGNCVWSDNGAYVVTTKRVNNHIFECSPSGNCCSYGYATDCGGSGARCRVN
;
A
#
# COMPACT_ATOMS: atom_id res chain seq x y z
N LEU A 1 4.80 54.41 -15.54
CA LEU A 1 4.64 53.87 -16.90
C LEU A 1 6.00 53.34 -17.39
N PRO A 2 6.03 52.31 -18.24
CA PRO A 2 6.79 51.05 -18.08
C PRO A 2 8.05 51.00 -18.99
N GLN A 3 8.96 50.02 -18.97
CA GLN A 3 8.80 48.63 -19.45
C GLN A 3 10.00 47.72 -19.06
N ASN A 4 9.65 46.47 -18.70
CA ASN A 4 10.31 45.14 -18.83
C ASN A 4 11.50 44.99 -19.82
N PRO A 5 12.29 43.86 -19.85
CA PRO A 5 11.87 42.50 -19.49
C PRO A 5 12.82 41.57 -18.73
N ILE A 6 12.13 40.67 -18.02
CA ILE A 6 12.50 39.36 -17.50
C ILE A 6 13.14 38.48 -18.60
N SER A 7 14.35 37.96 -18.36
CA SER A 7 14.97 36.94 -19.19
C SER A 7 14.55 35.54 -18.70
N LEU A 8 13.74 34.87 -19.51
CA LEU A 8 13.16 33.54 -19.27
C LEU A 8 13.82 32.54 -20.20
N THR A 9 14.93 31.91 -19.80
CA THR A 9 15.54 30.82 -20.57
C THR A 9 14.84 29.49 -20.24
N LYS A 10 13.85 29.14 -21.07
CA LYS A 10 13.28 27.78 -21.15
C LYS A 10 14.36 26.84 -21.68
N GLN A 11 14.89 25.95 -20.84
CA GLN A 11 15.71 24.83 -21.30
C GLN A 11 14.81 23.60 -21.45
N ALA A 12 14.45 23.29 -22.69
CA ALA A 12 13.67 22.11 -23.05
C ALA A 12 14.57 20.87 -23.00
N ILE A 13 14.37 20.01 -21.99
CA ILE A 13 15.03 18.71 -21.89
C ILE A 13 14.28 17.73 -22.80
N LYS A 14 14.93 17.36 -23.90
CA LYS A 14 14.47 16.35 -24.86
C LYS A 14 14.78 14.95 -24.31
N MET A 15 13.82 14.29 -23.65
CA MET A 15 13.95 12.87 -23.29
C MET A 15 13.85 12.00 -24.54
N ARG A 16 14.88 11.18 -24.80
CA ARG A 16 14.88 10.16 -25.84
C ARG A 16 14.41 8.83 -25.24
N PHE A 17 13.33 8.29 -25.79
CA PHE A 17 12.75 6.99 -25.47
C PHE A 17 13.72 5.86 -25.83
N THR A 18 13.95 4.93 -24.90
CA THR A 18 14.54 3.62 -25.18
C THR A 18 13.69 2.55 -24.49
N ALA A 19 12.90 1.83 -25.29
CA ALA A 19 12.15 0.67 -24.85
C ALA A 19 13.05 -0.57 -24.98
N VAL A 20 13.20 -1.35 -23.90
CA VAL A 20 13.79 -2.68 -23.96
C VAL A 20 12.80 -3.66 -23.35
N LEU A 21 12.27 -4.52 -24.22
CA LEU A 21 11.31 -5.58 -23.98
C LEU A 21 12.09 -6.89 -23.79
N THR A 22 11.93 -7.59 -22.67
CA THR A 22 12.43 -8.97 -22.51
C THR A 22 11.43 -9.84 -21.77
N LEU A 23 10.82 -10.78 -22.51
CA LEU A 23 9.99 -11.91 -22.07
C LEU A 23 10.90 -13.09 -21.71
N ILE A 24 10.68 -13.76 -20.56
CA ILE A 24 11.20 -15.13 -20.33
C ILE A 24 10.13 -16.00 -19.64
N PHE A 25 10.06 -17.24 -20.12
CA PHE A 25 8.97 -18.22 -20.10
C PHE A 25 8.82 -19.03 -18.80
N LEU A 26 7.58 -19.50 -18.54
CA LEU A 26 7.19 -20.46 -17.49
C LEU A 26 7.57 -21.91 -17.86
N ALA A 27 7.95 -22.72 -16.87
CA ALA A 27 7.92 -24.18 -16.94
C ALA A 27 7.25 -24.74 -15.67
N ALA A 28 6.12 -25.43 -15.86
CA ALA A 28 5.43 -26.21 -14.84
C ALA A 28 5.89 -27.67 -14.91
N THR A 29 6.13 -28.30 -13.75
CA THR A 29 6.36 -29.76 -13.67
C THR A 29 5.33 -30.39 -12.72
N THR A 30 4.73 -31.48 -13.19
CA THR A 30 3.61 -32.20 -12.58
C THR A 30 4.06 -33.51 -11.92
N GLN A 31 3.48 -33.78 -10.74
CA GLN A 31 2.90 -35.03 -10.22
C GLN A 31 3.69 -36.35 -10.11
N ALA A 32 3.51 -37.01 -8.95
CA ALA A 32 3.23 -38.46 -8.69
C ALA A 32 3.77 -38.79 -7.27
N GLY A 33 3.11 -39.45 -6.30
CA GLY A 33 2.00 -40.39 -6.31
C GLY A 33 2.50 -41.82 -6.06
N VAL A 34 2.55 -42.31 -4.80
CA VAL A 34 2.73 -43.74 -4.37
C VAL A 34 2.16 -43.88 -2.94
N SER A 35 0.98 -44.47 -2.71
CA SER A 35 0.62 -45.89 -2.49
C SER A 35 1.03 -46.51 -1.13
N GLN A 36 0.02 -46.86 -0.30
CA GLN A 36 0.04 -47.57 1.01
C GLN A 36 0.46 -49.06 0.89
N PRO A 37 0.73 -49.81 2.00
CA PRO A 37 -0.34 -50.60 2.67
C PRO A 37 -0.21 -50.96 4.20
N ALA A 38 -1.38 -51.18 4.83
CA ALA A 38 -1.83 -52.12 5.91
C ALA A 38 -1.08 -52.26 7.27
N GLU A 39 -1.63 -51.86 8.45
CA GLU A 39 -2.61 -52.53 9.38
C GLU A 39 -1.89 -52.90 10.72
N PRO A 40 -2.53 -53.26 11.86
CA PRO A 40 -3.69 -52.70 12.57
C PRO A 40 -3.49 -52.62 14.11
N TYR A 41 -3.79 -51.50 14.78
CA TYR A 41 -4.09 -51.55 16.22
C TYR A 41 -5.16 -50.55 16.62
N ALA A 42 -6.23 -51.10 17.19
CA ALA A 42 -7.38 -50.42 17.76
C ALA A 42 -6.99 -49.49 18.91
N LEU A 43 -7.56 -48.27 18.94
CA LEU A 43 -8.18 -47.68 20.13
C LEU A 43 -8.74 -46.27 19.84
N ALA A 44 -9.94 -46.05 20.37
CA ALA A 44 -10.64 -44.79 20.59
C ALA A 44 -11.34 -44.14 19.36
N GLU A 45 -12.62 -44.46 19.24
CA GLU A 45 -13.64 -43.57 18.69
C GLU A 45 -13.60 -42.24 19.47
N ARG A 46 -13.10 -41.19 18.82
CA ARG A 46 -13.39 -39.80 19.19
C ARG A 46 -14.27 -39.23 18.10
N ALA A 47 -15.50 -38.92 18.48
CA ALA A 47 -16.43 -38.16 17.69
C ALA A 47 -15.78 -36.86 17.21
N ASP A 48 -15.56 -36.82 15.90
CA ASP A 48 -15.86 -35.72 14.99
C ASP A 48 -16.18 -34.36 15.64
N SER A 49 -15.19 -33.48 15.61
CA SER A 49 -15.35 -32.02 15.50
C SER A 49 -14.03 -31.44 14.96
N ASP A 50 -13.54 -32.03 13.87
CA ASP A 50 -12.42 -31.53 13.05
C ASP A 50 -12.91 -30.58 11.93
N GLU A 51 -14.15 -30.09 12.04
CA GLU A 51 -14.77 -29.22 11.03
C GLU A 51 -14.64 -27.72 11.37
N LEU A 52 -13.48 -27.26 11.85
CA LEU A 52 -13.20 -25.81 11.98
C LEU A 52 -11.83 -25.38 11.44
N VAL A 53 -10.99 -26.32 11.01
CA VAL A 53 -9.68 -26.04 10.42
C VAL A 53 -9.73 -25.58 8.94
N PRO A 54 -10.72 -25.95 8.09
CA PRO A 54 -10.70 -25.53 6.68
C PRO A 54 -10.94 -24.02 6.45
N LEU A 55 -11.58 -23.33 7.41
CA LEU A 55 -11.88 -21.90 7.28
C LEU A 55 -10.71 -21.00 7.70
N LEU A 56 -9.82 -21.49 8.56
CA LEU A 56 -8.62 -20.76 8.99
C LEU A 56 -7.51 -20.83 7.93
N ALA A 57 -7.34 -21.98 7.28
CA ALA A 57 -6.38 -22.13 6.18
C ALA A 57 -6.77 -21.31 4.93
N LYS A 58 -8.07 -21.07 4.69
CA LYS A 58 -8.55 -20.29 3.54
C LYS A 58 -8.43 -18.76 3.74
N LYS A 59 -8.05 -18.30 4.94
CA LYS A 59 -7.87 -16.87 5.24
C LYS A 59 -6.41 -16.41 5.12
N GLU A 60 -5.45 -17.33 5.19
CA GLU A 60 -4.02 -17.01 5.20
C GLU A 60 -3.37 -16.88 3.80
N GLU A 61 -4.14 -17.05 2.72
CA GLU A 61 -3.71 -16.74 1.35
C GLU A 61 -4.48 -15.59 0.69
N LEU A 62 -5.13 -14.73 1.49
CA LEU A 62 -5.26 -13.33 1.08
C LEU A 62 -3.87 -12.72 1.17
N SER A 63 -3.04 -13.01 0.16
CA SER A 63 -1.81 -12.29 -0.16
C SER A 63 -1.97 -10.86 0.34
N LEU A 64 -1.28 -10.54 1.45
CA LEU A 64 -1.03 -9.17 1.86
C LEU A 64 -0.08 -8.62 0.82
N GLU A 65 -0.58 -8.43 -0.40
CA GLU A 65 0.17 -7.88 -1.49
C GLU A 65 0.62 -6.52 -0.98
N LYS A 66 1.94 -6.38 -0.86
CA LYS A 66 2.57 -5.16 -0.39
C LYS A 66 2.11 -4.05 -1.31
N ARG A 67 1.12 -3.26 -0.87
CA ARG A 67 0.63 -2.13 -1.64
C ARG A 67 1.81 -1.19 -1.86
N ALA A 68 2.25 -1.08 -3.10
CA ALA A 68 3.33 -0.19 -3.44
C ALA A 68 2.88 1.24 -3.14
N CYS A 69 3.65 1.97 -2.34
CA CYS A 69 3.38 3.36 -2.07
C CYS A 69 3.69 4.19 -3.32
N SER A 70 2.68 4.86 -3.88
CA SER A 70 2.82 5.62 -5.12
C SER A 70 3.31 7.05 -4.84
N TYR A 71 4.53 7.37 -5.28
CA TYR A 71 5.10 8.70 -5.19
C TYR A 71 4.49 9.63 -6.25
N ASN A 72 3.37 10.26 -5.90
CA ASN A 72 2.68 11.21 -6.78
C ASN A 72 3.22 12.66 -6.63
N GLY A 73 4.20 12.91 -5.76
CA GLY A 73 4.70 14.24 -5.44
C GLY A 73 3.87 14.96 -4.36
N CYS A 74 3.14 14.22 -3.53
CA CYS A 74 2.47 14.80 -2.37
C CYS A 74 3.48 15.36 -1.36
N LYS A 75 2.99 16.26 -0.51
CA LYS A 75 3.74 16.84 0.62
C LYS A 75 2.94 16.71 1.90
N CYS A 76 3.63 16.61 3.03
CA CYS A 76 3.05 16.63 4.36
C CYS A 76 3.66 17.71 5.23
N ASN A 77 2.85 18.31 6.10
CA ASN A 77 3.31 18.93 7.33
C ASN A 77 3.53 17.83 8.37
N SER A 78 4.67 17.13 8.25
CA SER A 78 5.06 16.00 9.09
C SER A 78 5.59 16.41 10.48
N ARG A 79 5.92 17.69 10.69
CA ARG A 79 6.57 18.20 11.92
C ARG A 79 7.80 17.38 12.32
N GLY A 80 8.57 16.90 11.35
CA GLY A 80 9.76 16.07 11.57
C GLY A 80 9.46 14.61 11.96
N LYS A 81 8.21 14.14 11.88
CA LYS A 81 7.81 12.77 12.25
C LYS A 81 7.53 11.91 11.02
N GLN A 82 7.75 10.61 11.15
CA GLN A 82 7.19 9.63 10.21
C GLN A 82 5.72 9.41 10.58
N LEU A 83 4.80 9.55 9.63
CA LEU A 83 3.36 9.43 9.87
C LEU A 83 2.71 8.57 8.79
N THR A 84 1.73 7.75 9.18
CA THR A 84 0.79 7.10 8.26
C THR A 84 -0.61 7.63 8.57
N VAL A 85 -1.20 8.42 7.68
CA VAL A 85 -2.44 9.16 7.94
C VAL A 85 -3.40 9.12 6.76
N CYS A 86 -4.70 9.26 7.05
CA CYS A 86 -5.69 9.54 6.00
C CYS A 86 -5.54 10.97 5.46
N GLY A 87 -5.88 11.18 4.20
CA GLY A 87 -5.82 12.49 3.56
C GLY A 87 -6.83 13.51 4.12
N ASN A 88 -7.80 13.10 4.94
CA ASN A 88 -8.71 14.00 5.65
C ASN A 88 -8.19 14.44 7.03
N CYS A 89 -7.02 13.96 7.46
CA CYS A 89 -6.48 14.28 8.77
C CYS A 89 -5.94 15.71 8.85
N VAL A 90 -6.27 16.36 9.96
CA VAL A 90 -5.81 17.70 10.35
C VAL A 90 -5.12 17.62 11.70
N TRP A 91 -4.19 18.54 11.96
CA TRP A 91 -3.60 18.70 13.28
C TRP A 91 -4.60 19.32 14.27
N SER A 92 -4.62 18.82 15.51
CA SER A 92 -5.59 19.22 16.54
C SER A 92 -5.39 20.64 17.07
N ASP A 93 -4.17 21.17 17.00
CA ASP A 93 -3.80 22.49 17.51
C ASP A 93 -4.23 23.64 16.59
N ASN A 94 -4.20 23.45 15.27
CA ASN A 94 -4.44 24.52 14.31
C ASN A 94 -5.37 24.16 13.15
N GLY A 95 -5.87 22.92 13.08
CA GLY A 95 -6.77 22.46 12.02
C GLY A 95 -6.12 22.36 10.64
N ALA A 96 -4.80 22.54 10.53
CA ALA A 96 -4.10 22.43 9.25
C ALA A 96 -4.04 20.97 8.79
N TYR A 97 -4.29 20.71 7.51
CA TYR A 97 -4.16 19.37 6.94
C TYR A 97 -2.74 18.84 7.08
N VAL A 98 -2.64 17.55 7.42
CA VAL A 98 -1.36 16.84 7.54
C VAL A 98 -0.73 16.66 6.16
N VAL A 99 -1.52 16.26 5.17
CA VAL A 99 -1.10 16.19 3.76
C VAL A 99 -1.43 17.53 3.11
N THR A 100 -0.45 18.27 2.63
CA THR A 100 -0.60 19.65 2.18
C THR A 100 -0.64 19.79 0.66
N THR A 101 -0.11 18.81 -0.09
CA THR A 101 -0.06 18.84 -1.57
C THR A 101 -0.51 17.51 -2.15
N LYS A 102 -1.27 17.53 -3.25
CA LYS A 102 -1.87 16.36 -3.92
C LYS A 102 -2.61 15.42 -2.95
N ARG A 103 -3.29 16.04 -1.99
CA ARG A 103 -4.13 15.39 -0.98
C ARG A 103 -5.38 14.83 -1.62
N VAL A 104 -5.72 13.59 -1.29
CA VAL A 104 -6.98 12.94 -1.65
C VAL A 104 -7.65 12.47 -0.36
N ASN A 105 -8.88 12.89 -0.13
CA ASN A 105 -9.53 12.81 1.17
C ASN A 105 -9.62 11.39 1.75
N ASN A 106 -9.87 10.41 0.88
CA ASN A 106 -10.10 9.01 1.21
C ASN A 106 -8.88 8.12 0.91
N HIS A 107 -7.68 8.69 0.78
CA HIS A 107 -6.44 7.94 0.61
C HIS A 107 -5.64 7.87 1.91
N ILE A 108 -4.84 6.81 2.05
CA ILE A 108 -3.78 6.72 3.06
C ILE A 108 -2.48 7.27 2.47
N PHE A 109 -1.76 8.05 3.26
CA PHE A 109 -0.46 8.62 2.92
C PHE A 109 0.59 8.21 3.94
N GLU A 110 1.79 7.94 3.43
CA GLU A 110 3.00 7.74 4.22
C GLU A 110 3.85 9.00 4.13
N CYS A 111 3.96 9.75 5.22
CA CYS A 111 4.70 11.00 5.33
C CYS A 111 6.06 10.76 5.98
N SER A 112 7.13 11.09 5.27
CA SER A 112 8.47 11.12 5.84
C SER A 112 8.67 12.32 6.80
N PRO A 113 9.66 12.26 7.72
CA PRO A 113 10.07 13.40 8.53
C PRO A 113 10.35 14.67 7.71
N SER A 114 10.91 14.53 6.50
CA SER A 114 11.24 15.63 5.59
C SER A 114 10.03 16.29 4.91
N GLY A 115 8.82 15.74 5.10
CA GLY A 115 7.59 16.24 4.48
C GLY A 115 7.34 15.72 3.06
N ASN A 116 8.22 14.87 2.51
CA ASN A 116 7.89 14.08 1.32
C ASN A 116 6.92 12.97 1.69
N CYS A 117 6.04 12.58 0.76
CA CYS A 117 5.15 11.44 0.95
C CYS A 117 4.88 10.64 -0.32
N CYS A 118 4.23 9.51 -0.12
CA CYS A 118 3.61 8.68 -1.14
C CYS A 118 2.21 8.25 -0.67
N SER A 119 1.37 7.80 -1.60
CA SER A 119 0.00 7.35 -1.32
C SER A 119 -0.12 5.84 -1.46
N TYR A 120 -0.72 5.19 -0.46
CA TYR A 120 -1.15 3.78 -0.54
C TYR A 120 -2.51 3.61 -1.23
N GLY A 121 -3.08 4.70 -1.76
CA GLY A 121 -4.36 4.70 -2.46
C GLY A 121 -5.55 4.75 -1.51
N TYR A 122 -6.72 4.44 -2.07
CA TYR A 122 -8.02 4.47 -1.40
C TYR A 122 -8.09 3.51 -0.21
N ALA A 123 -8.74 3.97 0.86
CA ALA A 123 -9.15 3.16 1.98
C ALA A 123 -10.56 3.57 2.46
N THR A 124 -11.38 2.57 2.81
CA THR A 124 -12.79 2.75 3.18
C THR A 124 -12.99 3.44 4.51
N ASP A 125 -11.98 3.38 5.38
CA ASP A 125 -11.93 4.03 6.69
C ASP A 125 -11.38 5.47 6.63
N CYS A 126 -10.96 5.96 5.45
CA CYS A 126 -10.53 7.34 5.26
C CYS A 126 -11.65 8.22 4.69
N GLY A 127 -11.62 9.52 5.00
CA GLY A 127 -12.55 10.52 4.46
C GLY A 127 -13.77 10.81 5.34
N GLY A 128 -14.00 10.02 6.40
CA GLY A 128 -15.04 10.25 7.40
C GLY A 128 -14.48 10.68 8.78
N SER A 129 -15.37 10.88 9.75
CA SER A 129 -15.02 11.23 11.13
C SER A 129 -14.26 10.12 11.88
N GLY A 130 -14.42 8.86 11.47
CA GLY A 130 -13.70 7.71 12.02
C GLY A 130 -12.31 7.47 11.44
N ALA A 131 -11.77 8.43 10.66
CA ALA A 131 -10.51 8.28 9.97
C ALA A 131 -9.31 8.10 10.92
N ARG A 132 -8.30 7.39 10.43
CA ARG A 132 -7.07 7.08 11.18
C ARG A 132 -6.14 8.30 11.23
N CYS A 133 -6.49 9.25 12.09
CA CYS A 133 -5.74 10.48 12.30
C CYS A 133 -4.91 10.42 13.58
N ARG A 134 -3.90 9.54 13.60
CA ARG A 134 -2.93 9.45 14.70
C ARG A 134 -1.89 10.56 14.54
N VAL A 135 -2.27 11.78 14.88
CA VAL A 135 -1.43 12.98 14.80
C VAL A 135 -1.35 13.65 16.18
N ASN A 136 -0.22 13.39 16.87
CA ASN A 136 0.12 13.97 18.18
C ASN A 136 1.36 14.86 18.08
#